data_AF-A0A1M4TLT7-F1
#
_entry.id   AF-A0A1M4TLT7-F1
#
_cell.length_a   1.000
_cell.length_b   1.000
_cell.length_c   1.000
_cell.angle_alpha   90.00
_cell.angle_beta   90.00
_cell.angle_gamma   90.00
#
_symmetry.space_group_name_H-M   'P 1'
#
loop_
_entity.id
_entity.type
_entity.pdbx_description
1 polymer ?
#
loop_
_entity_poly.entity_id
_entity_poly.type
_entity_poly.pdbx_seq_one_letter_code
_entity_poly.pdbx_strand_id
1 'polypeptide(L)'
;MDPKILLGRVLQKMLDQGFSQYANYNRFNYIRHNKNEIVVDRENGQPTKIKFSKILIAIEGYTLNPEWYDCGPSKLRALGLTHITSPIHSMLHLLTKNDYC
;
A
#
# COMPACT_ATOMS: atom_id res chain seq x y z
N MET A 1 7.57 5.46 13.72
CA MET A 1 8.36 6.07 12.61
C MET A 1 7.50 7.13 11.91
N ASP A 2 8.08 8.17 11.30
CA ASP A 2 7.29 9.17 10.54
C ASP A 2 6.58 8.50 9.33
N PRO A 3 5.26 8.68 9.15
CA PRO A 3 4.52 8.09 8.02
C PRO A 3 5.08 8.40 6.64
N LYS A 4 5.70 9.57 6.44
CA LYS A 4 6.34 9.96 5.18
C LYS A 4 7.61 9.16 4.91
N ILE A 5 8.36 8.81 5.96
CA ILE A 5 9.54 7.94 5.83
C ILE A 5 9.09 6.54 5.40
N LEU A 6 8.02 6.00 6.02
CA LEU A 6 7.45 4.71 5.63
C LEU A 6 6.92 4.72 4.19
N LEU A 7 6.23 5.79 3.78
CA LEU A 7 5.80 5.96 2.40
C LEU A 7 7.00 5.93 1.43
N GLY A 8 8.07 6.67 1.74
CA GLY A 8 9.29 6.67 0.92
C GLY A 8 9.89 5.27 0.77
N ARG A 9 9.95 4.49 1.85
CA ARG A 9 10.43 3.10 1.84
C ARG A 9 9.53 2.18 1.01
N VAL A 10 8.21 2.31 1.13
CA VAL A 10 7.24 1.56 0.30
C VAL A 10 7.45 1.88 -1.18
N LEU A 11 7.58 3.16 -1.54
CA LEU A 11 7.80 3.58 -2.93
C LEU A 11 9.13 3.06 -3.48
N GLN A 12 10.20 3.11 -2.67
CA GLN A 12 11.49 2.54 -3.06
C GLN A 12 11.38 1.04 -3.33
N LYS A 13 10.73 0.28 -2.44
CA LYS A 13 10.50 -1.16 -2.65
C LYS A 13 9.67 -1.45 -3.90
N MET A 14 8.65 -0.64 -4.20
CA MET A 14 7.88 -0.76 -5.44
C MET A 14 8.75 -0.56 -6.68
N LEU A 15 9.66 0.41 -6.64
CA LEU A 15 10.60 0.67 -7.75
C LEU A 15 11.58 -0.49 -7.92
N ASP A 16 12.17 -0.96 -6.82
CA ASP A 16 13.18 -2.03 -6.83
C ASP A 16 12.61 -3.36 -7.32
N GLN A 17 11.39 -3.70 -6.88
CA GLN A 17 10.74 -4.97 -7.22
C GLN A 17 9.94 -4.91 -8.53
N GLY A 18 9.46 -3.73 -8.91
CA GLY A 18 8.58 -3.52 -10.06
C GLY A 18 7.12 -3.94 -9.83
N PHE A 19 6.77 -4.48 -8.65
CA PHE A 19 5.41 -4.87 -8.29
C PHE A 19 5.24 -5.00 -6.77
N SER A 20 4.00 -5.08 -6.31
CA SER A 20 3.66 -5.59 -4.98
C SER A 20 2.67 -6.75 -5.07
N GLN A 21 2.80 -7.71 -4.16
CA GLN A 21 1.85 -8.79 -4.00
C GLN A 21 1.77 -9.22 -2.53
N TYR A 22 0.57 -9.20 -1.96
CA TYR A 22 0.29 -9.89 -0.71
C TYR A 22 -0.08 -11.35 -1.00
N ALA A 23 0.41 -12.29 -0.19
CA ALA A 23 0.31 -13.72 -0.46
C ALA A 23 -1.14 -14.17 -0.73
N ASN A 24 -1.37 -14.88 -1.84
CA ASN A 24 -2.69 -15.29 -2.35
C ASN A 24 -3.62 -14.16 -2.84
N TYR A 25 -3.11 -12.94 -3.00
CA TYR A 25 -3.82 -11.82 -3.63
C TYR A 25 -3.23 -11.45 -4.99
N ASN A 26 -3.98 -10.64 -5.74
CA ASN A 26 -3.58 -10.12 -7.03
C ASN A 26 -2.25 -9.37 -6.95
N ARG A 27 -1.46 -9.51 -8.02
CA ARG A 27 -0.25 -8.71 -8.24
C ARG A 27 -0.62 -7.30 -8.73
N PHE A 28 0.13 -6.30 -8.26
CA PHE A 28 0.01 -4.92 -8.71
C PHE A 28 1.35 -4.44 -9.25
N ASN A 29 1.47 -4.32 -10.57
CA ASN A 29 2.72 -3.91 -11.20
C ASN A 29 2.91 -2.39 -11.08
N TYR A 30 4.12 -1.96 -10.79
CA TYR A 30 4.47 -0.55 -10.85
C TYR A 30 4.41 -0.05 -12.30
N ILE A 31 3.74 1.08 -12.55
CA ILE A 31 3.77 1.76 -13.86
C ILE A 31 4.60 3.04 -13.75
N ARG A 32 4.18 3.95 -12.87
CA ARG A 32 4.82 5.24 -12.63
C ARG A 32 4.32 5.86 -11.33
N HIS A 33 5.03 6.84 -10.81
CA HIS A 33 4.48 7.76 -9.81
C HIS A 33 4.85 9.21 -10.17
N ASN A 34 4.17 10.16 -9.54
CA ASN A 34 4.52 11.57 -9.57
C ASN A 34 4.57 12.11 -8.12
N LYS A 35 4.62 13.43 -7.96
CA LYS A 35 4.69 14.09 -6.65
C LYS A 35 3.58 13.72 -5.65
N ASN A 36 2.41 13.25 -6.11
CA ASN A 36 1.22 13.10 -5.27
C ASN A 36 0.55 11.72 -5.36
N GLU A 37 0.90 10.89 -6.34
CA GLU A 37 0.24 9.61 -6.58
C GLU A 37 1.16 8.60 -7.25
N ILE A 38 0.84 7.32 -7.03
CA ILE A 38 1.40 6.17 -7.75
C ILE A 38 0.32 5.58 -8.65
N VAL A 39 0.72 5.07 -9.80
CA VAL A 39 -0.12 4.33 -10.74
C VAL A 39 0.37 2.89 -10.76
N VAL A 40 -0.53 1.97 -10.47
CA VAL A 40 -0.26 0.53 -10.51
C VAL A 40 -1.18 -0.17 -11.49
N ASP A 41 -0.67 -1.18 -12.17
CA ASP A 41 -1.47 -2.05 -13.02
C ASP A 41 -2.19 -3.11 -12.21
N ARG A 42 -3.31 -3.62 -12.73
CA ARG A 42 -4.03 -4.76 -12.16
C ARG A 42 -4.06 -5.87 -13.19
N GLU A 43 -3.67 -7.08 -12.79
CA GLU A 43 -3.65 -8.27 -13.66
C GLU A 43 -4.96 -8.46 -14.46
N ASN A 44 -6.11 -8.15 -13.84
CA ASN A 44 -7.43 -8.20 -14.49
C ASN A 44 -8.20 -6.88 -14.33
N GLY A 45 -7.61 -5.73 -14.66
CA GLY A 45 -8.31 -4.47 -14.52
C GLY A 45 -7.65 -3.26 -15.18
N GLN A 46 -8.21 -2.09 -14.89
CA GLN A 46 -7.63 -0.82 -15.33
C GLN A 46 -6.51 -0.36 -14.39
N PRO A 47 -5.50 0.34 -14.91
CA PRO A 47 -4.52 1.03 -14.11
C PRO A 47 -5.17 1.88 -13.02
N THR A 48 -4.74 1.67 -11.78
CA THR A 48 -5.30 2.32 -10.60
C THR A 48 -4.36 3.41 -10.14
N LYS A 49 -4.90 4.62 -10.02
CA LYS A 49 -4.21 5.74 -9.38
C LYS A 49 -4.47 5.74 -7.88
N ILE A 50 -3.42 5.84 -7.09
CA ILE A 50 -3.47 5.83 -5.64
C ILE A 50 -2.76 7.08 -5.14
N LYS A 51 -3.53 8.00 -4.55
CA LYS A 51 -2.98 9.22 -3.95
C LYS A 51 -2.14 8.87 -2.72
N PHE A 52 -1.00 9.53 -2.56
CA PHE A 52 -0.13 9.35 -1.39
C PHE A 52 -0.85 9.64 -0.08
N SER A 53 -1.78 10.60 -0.06
CA SER A 53 -2.62 10.86 1.12
C SER A 53 -3.44 9.64 1.57
N LYS A 54 -3.85 8.78 0.63
CA LYS A 54 -4.58 7.54 0.96
C LYS A 54 -3.64 6.45 1.49
N ILE A 55 -2.41 6.39 0.99
CA ILE A 55 -1.37 5.48 1.50
C ILE A 55 -0.96 5.92 2.91
N LEU A 56 -0.78 7.22 3.14
CA LEU A 56 -0.44 7.78 4.45
C LEU A 56 -1.52 7.46 5.49
N ILE A 57 -2.81 7.63 5.16
CA ILE A 57 -3.92 7.21 6.03
C ILE A 57 -3.80 5.72 6.41
N ALA A 58 -3.46 4.85 5.45
CA ALA A 58 -3.30 3.43 5.73
C ALA A 58 -2.06 3.11 6.58
N ILE A 59 -0.94 3.81 6.36
CA ILE A 59 0.28 3.72 7.18
C ILE A 59 -0.04 4.12 8.62
N GLU A 60 -0.72 5.25 8.82
CA GLU A 60 -1.16 5.70 10.15
C GLU A 60 -2.07 4.66 10.82
N GLY A 61 -2.99 4.07 10.06
CA GLY A 61 -3.82 2.97 10.56
C GLY A 61 -3.02 1.77 11.04
N TYR A 62 -2.00 1.36 10.30
CA TYR A 62 -1.09 0.26 10.65
C TYR A 62 -0.21 0.59 11.85
N THR A 63 0.26 1.83 11.95
CA THR A 63 1.09 2.28 13.08
C THR A 63 0.27 2.40 14.36
N LEU A 64 -0.98 2.85 14.29
CA LEU A 64 -1.87 2.92 15.44
C LEU A 64 -2.42 1.56 15.86
N ASN A 65 -2.53 0.61 14.91
CA ASN A 65 -3.10 -0.71 15.12
C ASN A 65 -2.25 -1.78 14.41
N PRO A 66 -1.07 -2.15 14.95
CA PRO A 66 -0.16 -3.08 14.28
C PRO A 66 -0.76 -4.45 13.97
N GLU A 67 -1.82 -4.87 14.67
CA GLU A 67 -2.56 -6.10 14.39
C GLU A 67 -3.32 -6.07 13.05
N TRP A 68 -3.49 -4.89 12.44
CA TRP A 68 -4.08 -4.77 11.10
C TRP A 68 -3.17 -5.30 10.00
N TYR A 69 -1.86 -5.39 10.26
CA TYR A 69 -0.91 -6.00 9.34
C TYR A 69 -1.26 -7.47 9.05
N ASP A 70 -1.72 -8.20 10.06
CA ASP A 70 -2.09 -9.62 9.90
C ASP A 70 -3.53 -9.80 9.39
N CYS A 71 -4.27 -8.70 9.20
CA CYS A 71 -5.61 -8.71 8.67
C CYS A 71 -5.62 -8.63 7.14
N GLY A 72 -6.75 -8.95 6.51
CA GLY A 72 -6.93 -8.74 5.08
C GLY A 72 -7.14 -7.26 4.70
N PRO A 73 -7.09 -6.93 3.39
CA PRO A 73 -7.24 -5.56 2.89
C PRO A 73 -8.59 -4.91 3.26
N SER A 74 -9.61 -5.70 3.58
CA SER A 74 -10.92 -5.19 4.02
C SER A 74 -10.82 -4.30 5.26
N LYS A 75 -9.80 -4.47 6.11
CA LYS A 75 -9.62 -3.67 7.33
C LYS A 75 -9.44 -2.18 7.03
N LEU A 76 -8.80 -1.85 5.90
CA LEU A 76 -8.61 -0.48 5.44
C LEU A 76 -9.92 0.25 5.11
N ARG A 77 -11.05 -0.46 4.95
CA ARG A 77 -12.37 0.16 4.76
C ARG A 77 -12.82 0.97 5.96
N ALA A 78 -12.37 0.61 7.16
CA ALA A 78 -12.62 1.39 8.39
C ALA A 78 -12.03 2.82 8.30
N LEU A 79 -11.05 3.04 7.42
CA LEU A 79 -10.42 4.34 7.15
C LEU A 79 -11.05 5.06 5.94
N GLY A 80 -12.20 4.59 5.44
CA GLY A 80 -12.85 5.17 4.25
C GLY A 80 -12.14 4.82 2.93
N LEU A 81 -11.32 3.77 2.89
CA LEU A 81 -10.70 3.24 1.68
C LEU A 81 -11.57 2.10 1.14
N THR A 82 -12.32 2.28 0.05
CA THR A 82 -13.29 1.27 -0.41
C THR A 82 -12.89 0.52 -1.69
N HIS A 83 -12.16 1.17 -2.61
CA HIS A 83 -11.84 0.60 -3.95
C HIS A 83 -10.35 0.40 -4.23
N ILE A 84 -9.51 0.82 -3.29
CA ILE A 84 -8.05 0.81 -3.38
C ILE A 84 -7.40 0.07 -2.22
N THR A 85 -8.18 -0.68 -1.44
CA THR A 85 -7.67 -1.38 -0.26
C THR A 85 -6.66 -2.46 -0.62
N SER A 86 -6.97 -3.33 -1.59
CA SER A 86 -6.08 -4.41 -2.00
C SER A 86 -4.72 -3.93 -2.50
N PRO A 87 -4.62 -2.94 -3.41
CA PRO A 87 -3.32 -2.46 -3.83
C PRO A 87 -2.57 -1.71 -2.71
N ILE A 88 -3.25 -0.91 -1.88
CA ILE A 88 -2.58 -0.25 -0.74
C ILE A 88 -2.03 -1.30 0.22
N HIS A 89 -2.86 -2.26 0.61
CA HIS A 89 -2.46 -3.36 1.51
C HIS A 89 -1.25 -4.11 0.94
N SER A 90 -1.32 -4.53 -0.32
CA SER A 90 -0.20 -5.17 -1.02
C SER A 90 1.09 -4.34 -0.97
N MET A 91 1.00 -3.02 -1.21
CA MET A 91 2.16 -2.13 -1.12
C MET A 91 2.73 -2.01 0.31
N LEU A 92 1.87 -1.97 1.34
CA LEU A 92 2.34 -1.90 2.73
C LEU A 92 3.07 -3.19 3.14
N HIS A 93 2.70 -4.33 2.59
CA HIS A 93 3.38 -5.61 2.82
C HIS A 93 4.75 -5.75 2.10
N LEU A 94 5.20 -4.72 1.38
CA LEU A 94 6.60 -4.63 0.97
C LEU A 94 7.55 -4.34 2.14
N LEU A 95 6.99 -3.81 3.23
CA LEU A 95 7.66 -3.66 4.50
C LEU A 95 7.21 -4.76 5.46
N THR A 96 7.98 -4.95 6.53
CA THR A 96 7.66 -5.92 7.57
C THR A 96 6.76 -5.30 8.63
N LYS A 97 6.06 -6.14 9.41
CA LYS A 97 5.24 -5.69 10.54
C LYS A 97 6.01 -4.77 11.50
N ASN A 98 7.28 -5.07 11.76
CA ASN A 98 8.14 -4.29 12.66
C ASN A 98 8.38 -2.85 12.19
N ASP A 99 8.22 -2.57 10.89
CA ASP A 99 8.37 -1.21 10.38
C ASP A 99 7.22 -0.29 10.83
N TYR A 100 6.09 -0.88 11.26
CA TYR A 100 4.90 -0.16 11.71
C TYR A 100 4.80 -0.05 13.23
N CYS A 101 5.62 -0.78 13.99
CA CYS A 101 5.64 -0.77 15.45
C CYS A 101 6.48 0.38 16.04
#